data_AF-A0A928SLU6-F1
#
_entry.id   AF-A0A928SLU6-F1
#
_cell.length_a   1.000
_cell.length_b   1.000
_cell.length_c   1.000
_cell.angle_alpha   90.00
_cell.angle_beta   90.00
_cell.angle_gamma   90.00
#
_symmetry.space_group_name_H-M   'P 1'
#
loop_
_entity.id
_entity.type
_entity.pdbx_description
1 polymer ?
#
loop_
_entity_poly.entity_id
_entity_poly.type
_entity_poly.pdbx_seq_one_letter_code
_entity_poly.pdbx_strand_id
1 'polypeptide(L)' 'MDIEAIKTRIRSNQYEYSLHADIKRKADELTLAQVEEALLAGIIEEGSHAENSV' A
#
# COMPACT_ATOMS: atom_id res chain seq x y z
N MET A 1 5.20 3.97 -8.83
CA MET A 1 4.14 4.98 -9.09
C MET A 1 4.36 6.10 -8.06
N ASP A 2 4.15 7.38 -8.41
CA ASP A 2 4.35 8.46 -7.44
C ASP A 2 3.32 8.38 -6.29
N ILE A 3 3.75 8.61 -5.05
CA ILE A 3 2.91 8.48 -3.86
C ILE A 3 1.72 9.47 -3.90
N GLU A 4 1.89 10.66 -4.48
CA GLU A 4 0.80 11.62 -4.64
C GLU A 4 -0.23 11.16 -5.68
N ALA A 5 0.21 10.44 -6.73
CA ALA A 5 -0.68 9.81 -7.69
C ALA A 5 -1.45 8.63 -7.04
N ILE A 6 -0.80 7.87 -6.15
CA ILE A 6 -1.44 6.80 -5.37
C ILE A 6 -2.53 7.38 -4.47
N LYS A 7 -2.20 8.40 -3.67
CA LYS A 7 -3.16 9.08 -2.78
C LYS A 7 -4.35 9.64 -3.54
N THR A 8 -4.12 10.23 -4.72
CA THR A 8 -5.19 10.72 -5.60
C THR A 8 -6.11 9.59 -6.05
N ARG A 9 -5.56 8.47 -6.51
CA ARG A 9 -6.34 7.32 -6.94
C ARG A 9 -7.13 6.68 -5.80
N ILE A 10 -6.57 6.58 -4.60
CA ILE A 10 -7.29 6.08 -3.41
C ILE A 10 -8.49 6.98 -3.11
N ARG A 11 -8.29 8.30 -3.05
CA ARG A 11 -9.38 9.27 -2.81
C ARG A 11 -10.47 9.25 -3.88
N SER A 12 -10.11 8.92 -5.12
CA SER A 12 -11.05 8.76 -6.23
C SER A 12 -11.64 7.35 -6.34
N ASN A 13 -11.31 6.43 -5.43
CA ASN A 13 -11.71 5.02 -5.47
C ASN A 13 -11.30 4.31 -6.79
N GLN A 14 -10.15 4.71 -7.35
CA GLN A 14 -9.54 4.22 -8.59
C GLN A 14 -8.19 3.53 -8.34
N TYR A 15 -7.87 3.23 -7.09
CA TYR A 15 -6.65 2.51 -6.76
C TYR A 15 -6.89 1.01 -6.89
N GLU A 16 -6.20 0.38 -7.83
CA GLU A 16 -6.26 -1.07 -8.03
C GLU A 16 -5.10 -1.75 -7.30
N TYR A 17 -5.43 -2.61 -6.35
CA TYR A 17 -4.45 -3.40 -5.61
C TYR A 17 -3.96 -4.58 -6.44
N SER A 18 -2.64 -4.74 -6.51
CA SER A 18 -2.05 -5.95 -7.08
C SER A 18 -2.29 -7.16 -6.17
N LEU A 19 -2.27 -8.36 -6.74
CA LEU A 19 -2.32 -9.61 -5.96
C LEU A 19 -1.23 -9.67 -4.87
N HIS A 20 -0.05 -9.13 -5.16
CA HIS A 20 1.05 -9.06 -4.19
C HIS A 20 0.71 -8.18 -2.99
N ALA A 21 0.11 -7.01 -3.24
CA ALA A 21 -0.37 -6.14 -2.17
C ALA A 21 -1.49 -6.80 -1.35
N ASP A 22 -2.37 -7.57 -2.01
CA ASP A 22 -3.44 -8.31 -1.35
C ASP A 22 -2.92 -9.45 -0.43
N ILE A 23 -1.86 -10.14 -0.86
CA ILE A 23 -1.19 -11.17 -0.04
C ILE A 23 -0.50 -10.52 1.16
N LYS A 24 0.25 -9.44 0.96
CA LYS A 24 0.95 -8.74 2.05
C LYS A 24 0.00 -8.21 3.11
N ARG A 25 -1.05 -7.46 2.72
CA ARG A 25 -2.01 -6.93 3.69
C ARG A 25 -2.67 -8.04 4.50
N LYS A 26 -2.94 -9.21 3.89
CA LYS A 26 -3.55 -10.35 4.57
C LYS A 26 -2.59 -11.02 5.53
N ALA A 27 -1.31 -11.12 5.17
CA ALA A 27 -0.26 -11.62 6.06
C ALA A 27 -0.11 -10.73 7.31
N ASP A 28 -0.30 -9.42 7.14
CA ASP A 28 -0.26 -8.44 8.23
C ASP A 28 -1.63 -8.22 8.92
N GLU A 29 -2.64 -9.03 8.59
CA GLU A 29 -4.03 -8.93 9.11
C GLU A 29 -4.68 -7.54 8.91
N LEU A 30 -4.22 -6.80 7.89
CA LEU A 30 -4.70 -5.46 7.56
C LEU A 30 -5.92 -5.52 6.63
N THR A 31 -6.92 -4.72 6.98
CA THR A 31 -8.04 -4.40 6.10
C THR A 31 -7.60 -3.43 4.99
N LEU A 32 -8.33 -3.41 3.87
CA LEU A 32 -8.06 -2.44 2.79
C LEU A 32 -8.11 -1.00 3.31
N ALA A 33 -9.07 -0.67 4.17
CA ALA A 33 -9.19 0.66 4.76
C ALA A 33 -7.94 1.07 5.57
N GLN A 34 -7.37 0.15 6.34
CA GLN A 34 -6.13 0.41 7.10
C GLN A 34 -4.92 0.62 6.17
N VAL A 35 -4.85 -0.13 5.07
CA VAL A 35 -3.81 0.06 4.05
C VAL A 35 -3.96 1.42 3.38
N GLU A 36 -5.18 1.81 3.01
CA GLU A 36 -5.48 3.12 2.42
C GLU A 36 -5.11 4.26 3.35
N GLU A 37 -5.50 4.17 4.62
CA GLU A 37 -5.16 5.16 5.62
C GLU A 37 -3.65 5.31 5.77
N ALA A 38 -2.92 4.20 5.82
CA ALA A 38 -1.47 4.22 5.95
C ALA A 38 -0.77 4.75 4.67
N LEU A 39 -1.30 4.50 3.48
CA LEU A 39 -0.84 5.10 2.22
C LEU A 39 -1.13 6.61 2.17
N LEU A 40 -2.31 7.04 2.66
CA LEU A 40 -2.69 8.45 2.74
C LEU A 40 -1.85 9.21 3.77
N ALA A 41 -1.54 8.57 4.90
CA ALA A 41 -0.66 9.09 5.94
C ALA A 41 0.82 9.10 5.51
N GLY A 42 1.18 8.42 4.41
CA GLY A 42 2.57 8.29 3.96
C GLY A 42 3.41 7.38 4.87
N ILE A 43 2.76 6.49 5.63
CA ILE A 43 3.39 5.53 6.54
C ILE A 43 3.85 4.29 5.76
N ILE A 44 3.19 3.97 4.65
CA ILE A 44 3.56 2.89 3.74
C ILE A 44 4.10 3.50 2.45
N GLU A 45 5.36 3.23 2.12
CA GLU A 45 5.89 3.43 0.77
C GLU A 45 5.69 2.15 -0.04
N GLU A 46 5.03 2.26 -1.19
CA GLU A 46 4.96 1.15 -2.15
C GLU A 46 6.32 1.03 -2.88
N GLY A 47 7.28 0.41 -2.20
CA GLY A 47 8.47 -0.21 -2.79
C GLY A 47 9.82 0.49 -2.57
N SER A 48 10.67 -0.11 -1.73
CA SER A 48 11.96 -0.72 -2.17
C SER A 48 12.62 -1.52 -1.03
N HIS A 49 13.07 -2.73 -1.38
CA HIS A 49 13.88 -3.71 -0.65
C HIS A 49 14.36 -3.40 0.78
N ALA A 50 14.12 -4.37 1.66
CA ALA A 50 15.16 -4.89 2.53
C ALA A 50 15.17 -6.43 2.49
N GLU A 51 15.47 -7.00 1.32
CA GLU A 51 16.13 -8.31 1.27
C GLU A 51 17.57 -8.11 1.75
N ASN A 52 17.79 -8.00 3.06
CA ASN A 52 19.03 -8.39 3.72
C ASN A 52 18.84 -8.32 5.24
N SER A 53 18.48 -9.44 5.87
CA SER A 53 18.80 -9.66 7.28
C SER A 53 18.90 -11.16 7.56
N VAL A 54 20.17 -11.57 7.53
CA VAL A 54 20.82 -12.77 8.11
C VAL A 54 20.63 -14.10 7.38
#